data_AF-A0A127ZIW6-F1
#
_entry.id   AF-A0A127ZIW6-F1
#
_cell.length_a   1.000
_cell.length_b   1.000
_cell.length_c   1.000
_cell.angle_alpha   90.00
_cell.angle_beta   90.00
_cell.angle_gamma   90.00
#
_symmetry.space_group_name_H-M   'P 1'
#
loop_
_entity.id
_entity.type
_entity.pdbx_description
1 polymer ?
#
loop_
_entity_poly.entity_id
_entity_poly.type
_entity_poly.pdbx_seq_one_letter_code
_entity_poly.pdbx_strand_id
1 'polypeptide(L)'
;MDSVGSAASGKKVKLSAHERQAQAISKLLANPDKEIRIPDGPKEKSIRPPRDVMKNVTGSSAGAGSGEFHVYKQQRRREYERIQLMEEQNQKLKEKEEFDRKRAEVQHKDEAKTDKNRAKRERKKLAALKAQAAAKGKDASKASLAQKAGTGEPDAKKPRLHNESVQRIEFKPKDESDDDDQEQA
;
A
#
# COMPACT_ATOMS: atom_id res chain seq x y z
N MET A 1 53.55 -7.69 -36.60
CA MET A 1 52.95 -6.38 -36.92
C MET A 1 51.83 -6.17 -35.93
N ASP A 2 52.25 -5.78 -34.74
CA ASP A 2 51.47 -5.71 -33.51
C ASP A 2 50.67 -4.41 -33.48
N SER A 3 49.35 -4.49 -33.38
CA SER A 3 48.50 -3.34 -33.05
C SER A 3 47.89 -3.55 -31.66
N VAL A 4 48.66 -3.16 -30.65
CA VAL A 4 48.24 -3.13 -29.25
C VAL A 4 47.22 -2.01 -29.07
N GLY A 5 45.93 -2.34 -29.13
CA GLY A 5 44.84 -1.41 -28.83
C GLY A 5 44.84 -1.06 -27.35
N SER A 6 45.36 0.13 -27.03
CA SER A 6 45.38 0.72 -25.69
C SER A 6 43.96 0.87 -25.14
N ALA A 7 43.62 0.08 -24.12
CA ALA A 7 42.39 0.25 -23.36
C ALA A 7 42.51 1.51 -22.49
N ALA A 8 42.08 2.65 -23.02
CA ALA A 8 41.97 3.89 -22.28
C ALA A 8 41.03 3.70 -21.08
N SER A 9 41.58 3.84 -19.87
CA SER A 9 40.83 3.92 -18.62
C SER A 9 39.86 5.10 -18.66
N GLY A 10 38.62 4.84 -19.06
CA GLY A 10 37.58 5.85 -19.17
C GLY A 10 37.23 6.45 -17.81
N LYS A 11 37.41 7.76 -17.66
CA LYS A 11 36.91 8.51 -16.50
C LYS A 11 35.41 8.30 -16.40
N LYS A 12 34.93 7.70 -15.30
CA LYS A 12 33.50 7.56 -15.03
C LYS A 12 32.91 8.96 -14.83
N VAL A 13 32.25 9.48 -15.86
CA VAL A 13 31.52 10.75 -15.79
C VAL A 13 30.37 10.59 -14.81
N LYS A 14 30.20 11.55 -13.90
CA LYS A 14 29.03 11.59 -13.01
C LYS A 14 27.83 12.02 -13.85
N LEU A 15 27.10 11.04 -14.37
CA LEU A 15 25.91 11.24 -15.19
C LEU A 15 24.81 11.95 -14.38
N SER A 16 24.07 12.84 -15.03
CA SER A 16 22.91 13.48 -14.42
C SER A 16 21.80 12.44 -14.11
N ALA A 17 20.82 12.80 -13.27
CA ALA A 17 19.68 11.91 -13.00
C ALA A 17 18.93 11.52 -14.29
N HIS A 18 18.72 12.48 -15.19
CA HIS A 18 18.08 12.27 -16.49
C HIS A 18 18.93 11.41 -17.42
N GLU A 19 20.25 11.61 -17.42
CA GLU A 19 21.17 10.85 -18.27
C GLU A 19 21.27 9.37 -17.83
N ARG A 20 21.20 9.08 -16.53
CA ARG A 20 21.09 7.70 -16.01
C ARG A 20 19.79 7.02 -16.44
N GLN A 21 18.68 7.76 -16.42
CA GLN A 21 17.40 7.25 -16.91
C GLN A 21 17.45 7.00 -18.42
N ALA A 22 17.99 7.93 -19.21
CA ALA A 22 18.15 7.77 -20.66
C ALA A 22 19.03 6.55 -21.02
N GLN A 23 20.10 6.29 -20.26
CA GLN A 23 20.93 5.09 -20.42
C GLN A 23 20.17 3.81 -20.06
N ALA A 24 19.35 3.81 -19.00
CA ALA A 24 18.52 2.67 -18.66
C ALA A 24 17.44 2.40 -19.73
N ILE A 25 16.81 3.45 -20.26
CA ILE A 25 15.81 3.37 -21.32
C ILE A 25 16.43 2.85 -22.61
N SER A 26 17.55 3.42 -23.06
CA SER A 26 18.25 2.95 -24.26
C SER A 26 18.67 1.48 -24.17
N LYS A 27 19.12 1.04 -22.98
CA LYS A 27 19.44 -0.37 -22.73
C LYS A 27 18.20 -1.28 -22.77
N LEU A 28 17.06 -0.81 -22.28
CA LEU A 28 15.79 -1.55 -22.31
C LEU A 28 15.27 -1.69 -23.74
N LEU A 29 15.31 -0.60 -24.51
CA LEU A 29 14.84 -0.55 -25.89
C LEU A 29 15.77 -1.26 -26.89
N ALA A 30 17.02 -1.55 -26.51
CA ALA A 30 17.94 -2.30 -27.35
C ALA A 30 17.46 -3.74 -27.63
N ASN A 31 16.65 -4.33 -26.74
CA ASN A 31 16.06 -5.66 -26.93
C ASN A 31 14.60 -5.66 -26.42
N PRO A 32 13.64 -5.20 -27.25
CA PRO A 32 12.25 -5.06 -26.82
C PRO A 32 11.53 -6.39 -26.56
N ASP A 33 11.98 -7.48 -27.18
CA ASP A 33 11.36 -8.82 -27.04
C ASP A 33 11.72 -9.54 -25.73
N LYS A 34 12.64 -8.98 -24.94
CA LYS A 34 13.09 -9.60 -23.68
C LYS A 34 12.12 -9.25 -22.54
N GLU A 35 11.55 -10.27 -21.92
CA GLU A 35 10.70 -10.08 -20.74
C GLU A 35 11.44 -9.37 -19.60
N ILE A 36 10.80 -8.34 -19.05
CA ILE A 36 11.36 -7.52 -17.98
C ILE A 36 10.90 -8.11 -16.64
N ARG A 37 11.82 -8.74 -15.92
CA ARG A 37 11.55 -9.20 -14.55
C ARG A 37 11.68 -8.05 -13.56
N ILE A 38 10.54 -7.54 -13.09
CA ILE A 38 10.51 -6.62 -11.95
C ILE A 38 10.84 -7.43 -10.69
N PRO A 39 11.81 -7.00 -9.86
CA PRO A 39 12.11 -7.72 -8.63
C PRO A 39 10.95 -7.57 -7.64
N ASP A 40 10.60 -8.68 -6.98
CA ASP A 40 9.67 -8.65 -5.85
C ASP A 40 10.23 -7.75 -4.73
N GLY A 41 9.33 -7.16 -3.94
CA GLY A 41 9.70 -6.33 -2.80
C GLY A 41 10.56 -7.09 -1.76
N PRO A 42 11.19 -6.35 -0.82
CA PRO A 42 11.97 -6.97 0.25
C PRO A 42 11.13 -7.98 1.03
N LYS A 43 11.57 -9.24 1.05
CA LYS A 43 10.89 -10.30 1.80
C LYS A 43 11.15 -10.13 3.30
N GLU A 44 10.15 -10.42 4.11
CA GLU A 44 10.35 -10.47 5.56
C GLU A 44 11.36 -11.55 5.92
N LYS A 45 12.19 -11.29 6.93
CA LYS A 45 13.11 -12.28 7.46
C LYS A 45 12.26 -13.43 8.01
N SER A 46 12.61 -14.66 7.71
CA SER A 46 11.96 -15.84 8.27
C SER A 46 13.00 -16.90 8.58
N ILE A 47 12.77 -17.65 9.64
CA ILE A 47 13.64 -18.75 10.05
C ILE A 47 13.08 -20.02 9.46
N ARG A 48 13.98 -20.86 8.93
CA ARG A 48 13.57 -22.16 8.39
C ARG A 48 12.85 -22.96 9.47
N PRO A 49 11.70 -23.59 9.14
CA PRO A 49 10.98 -24.39 10.11
C PRO A 49 11.86 -25.50 10.69
N PRO A 50 11.62 -25.92 11.94
CA PRO A 50 12.27 -27.09 12.49
C PRO A 50 11.98 -28.31 11.63
N ARG A 51 12.91 -29.27 11.60
CA ARG A 51 12.68 -30.54 10.91
C ARG A 51 11.76 -31.38 11.79
N ASP A 52 10.78 -32.04 11.18
CA ASP A 52 9.80 -32.88 11.86
C ASP A 52 10.46 -34.10 12.53
N VAL A 53 11.23 -34.88 11.75
CA VAL A 53 11.95 -36.05 12.26
C VAL A 53 13.46 -35.85 12.18
N MET A 54 14.13 -36.03 13.32
CA MET A 54 15.58 -36.13 13.39
C MET A 54 15.99 -37.59 13.19
N LYS A 55 16.81 -37.85 12.16
CA LYS A 55 17.23 -39.21 11.79
C LYS A 55 18.40 -39.74 12.63
N ASN A 56 19.12 -38.85 13.31
CA ASN A 56 20.39 -39.15 13.99
C ASN A 56 20.29 -38.85 15.49
N VAL A 57 19.25 -39.35 16.15
CA VAL A 57 19.06 -39.18 17.60
C VAL A 57 19.80 -40.30 18.32
N THR A 58 20.86 -39.95 19.05
CA THR A 58 21.56 -40.87 19.94
C THR A 58 20.68 -41.15 21.17
N GLY A 59 20.74 -42.36 21.74
CA GLY A 59 19.89 -42.76 22.87
C GLY A 59 20.03 -41.85 24.10
N SER A 60 18.98 -41.76 24.91
CA SER A 60 18.88 -40.81 26.02
C SER A 60 19.93 -40.97 27.12
N SER A 61 20.52 -42.15 27.25
CA SER A 61 21.59 -42.47 28.21
C SER A 61 22.99 -42.46 27.58
N ALA A 62 23.11 -42.17 26.29
CA ALA A 62 24.40 -42.07 25.64
C ALA A 62 25.17 -40.84 26.13
N GLY A 63 26.49 -40.97 26.31
CA GLY A 63 27.35 -39.86 26.74
C GLY A 63 27.47 -38.74 25.69
N ALA A 64 27.98 -37.59 26.11
CA ALA A 64 28.21 -36.46 25.21
C ALA A 64 29.24 -36.80 24.13
N GLY A 65 28.80 -36.81 22.87
CA GLY A 65 29.67 -36.97 21.71
C GLY A 65 30.43 -35.68 21.37
N SER A 66 31.52 -35.79 20.60
CA SER A 66 32.33 -34.64 20.18
C SER A 66 31.58 -33.62 19.31
N GLY A 67 30.50 -34.04 18.63
CA GLY A 67 29.65 -33.19 17.81
C GLY A 67 28.54 -32.46 18.57
N GLU A 68 28.24 -32.85 19.81
CA GLU A 68 27.06 -32.37 20.55
C GLU A 68 27.15 -30.87 20.85
N PHE A 69 28.35 -30.36 21.14
CA PHE A 69 28.58 -28.94 21.35
C PHE A 69 28.16 -28.10 20.12
N HIS A 70 28.45 -28.57 18.91
CA HIS A 70 28.08 -27.86 17.71
C HIS A 70 26.58 -27.92 17.45
N VAL A 71 25.92 -29.04 17.76
CA VAL A 71 24.46 -29.16 17.68
C VAL A 71 23.79 -28.12 18.58
N TYR A 72 24.19 -28.07 19.86
CA TYR A 72 23.70 -27.07 20.81
C TYR A 72 23.96 -25.63 20.34
N LYS A 73 25.18 -25.33 19.87
CA LYS A 73 25.54 -23.99 19.38
C LYS A 73 24.63 -23.54 18.23
N GLN A 74 24.35 -24.40 17.25
CA GLN A 74 23.48 -24.06 16.12
C GLN A 74 22.01 -23.97 16.54
N GLN A 75 21.55 -24.88 17.41
CA GLN A 75 20.19 -24.84 17.93
C GLN A 75 19.94 -23.56 18.74
N ARG A 76 20.85 -23.21 19.65
CA ARG A 76 20.75 -22.00 20.47
C ARG A 76 20.74 -20.73 19.63
N ARG A 77 21.61 -20.66 18.61
CA ARG A 77 21.63 -19.54 17.67
C ARG A 77 20.30 -19.40 16.92
N ARG A 78 19.80 -20.51 16.37
CA ARG A 78 18.49 -20.54 15.68
C ARG A 78 17.35 -20.10 16.62
N GLU A 79 17.38 -20.54 17.87
CA GLU A 79 16.34 -20.21 18.85
C GLU A 79 16.38 -18.74 19.25
N TYR A 80 17.56 -18.16 19.45
CA TYR A 80 17.69 -16.73 19.71
C TYR A 80 17.25 -15.88 18.52
N GLU A 81 17.64 -16.26 17.32
CA GLU A 81 17.16 -15.60 16.10
C GLU A 81 15.61 -15.67 16.04
N ARG A 82 15.01 -16.80 16.45
CA ARG A 82 13.55 -17.00 16.45
C ARG A 82 12.83 -16.13 17.45
N ILE A 83 13.33 -16.06 18.68
CA ILE A 83 12.78 -15.22 19.73
C ILE A 83 12.89 -13.75 19.33
N GLN A 84 14.07 -13.31 18.85
CA GLN A 84 14.27 -11.93 18.37
C GLN A 84 13.30 -11.56 17.24
N LEU A 85 13.11 -12.45 16.28
CA LEU A 85 12.19 -12.21 15.17
C LEU A 85 10.74 -12.06 15.62
N MET A 86 10.30 -12.91 16.56
CA MET A 86 8.97 -12.83 17.16
C MET A 86 8.79 -11.54 17.97
N GLU A 87 9.81 -11.12 18.72
CA GLU A 87 9.79 -9.86 19.46
C GLU A 87 9.73 -8.64 18.53
N GLU A 88 10.54 -8.62 17.46
CA GLU A 88 10.50 -7.58 16.42
C GLU A 88 9.14 -7.50 15.73
N GLN A 89 8.53 -8.65 15.38
CA GLN A 89 7.20 -8.69 14.78
C GLN A 89 6.14 -8.14 15.75
N ASN A 90 6.16 -8.56 17.01
CA ASN A 90 5.25 -8.06 18.02
C ASN A 90 5.38 -6.55 18.26
N GLN A 91 6.61 -6.02 18.23
CA GLN A 91 6.84 -4.57 18.33
C GLN A 91 6.24 -3.83 17.12
N LYS A 92 6.52 -4.29 15.90
CA LYS A 92 5.96 -3.70 14.67
C LYS A 92 4.43 -3.73 14.64
N LEU A 93 3.82 -4.83 15.07
CA LEU A 93 2.37 -4.96 15.13
C LEU A 93 1.76 -3.94 16.10
N LYS A 94 2.34 -3.79 17.30
CA LYS A 94 1.89 -2.78 18.28
C LYS A 94 2.04 -1.36 17.74
N GLU A 95 3.18 -1.04 17.14
CA GLU A 95 3.43 0.28 16.54
C GLU A 95 2.44 0.59 15.40
N LYS A 96 2.14 -0.42 14.56
CA LYS A 96 1.17 -0.29 13.48
C LYS A 96 -0.24 -0.07 14.02
N GLU A 97 -0.67 -0.85 15.01
CA GLU A 97 -1.98 -0.71 15.64
C GLU A 97 -2.14 0.67 16.29
N GLU A 98 -1.12 1.15 17.01
CA GLU A 98 -1.13 2.49 17.59
C GLU A 98 -1.17 3.59 16.53
N PHE A 99 -0.44 3.42 15.43
CA PHE A 99 -0.44 4.36 14.32
C PHE A 99 -1.81 4.41 13.64
N ASP A 100 -2.39 3.26 13.34
CA ASP A 100 -3.69 3.14 12.67
C ASP A 100 -4.80 3.71 13.56
N ARG A 101 -4.76 3.45 14.87
CA ARG A 101 -5.68 4.07 15.85
C ARG A 101 -5.57 5.59 15.84
N LYS A 102 -4.35 6.14 15.95
CA LYS A 102 -4.11 7.60 15.91
C LYS A 102 -4.59 8.20 14.59
N ARG A 103 -4.34 7.52 13.47
CA ARG A 103 -4.76 7.96 12.14
C ARG A 103 -6.28 7.99 12.01
N ALA A 104 -6.97 6.95 12.46
CA ALA A 104 -8.43 6.88 12.46
C ALA A 104 -9.05 7.98 13.35
N GLU A 105 -8.48 8.25 14.52
CA GLU A 105 -8.94 9.33 15.40
C GLU A 105 -8.81 10.71 14.74
N VAL A 106 -7.71 10.97 14.03
CA VAL A 106 -7.49 12.23 13.31
C VAL A 106 -8.46 12.36 12.15
N GLN A 107 -8.61 11.29 11.34
CA GLN A 107 -9.56 11.26 10.23
C GLN A 107 -10.99 11.54 10.70
N HIS A 108 -11.46 10.86 11.75
CA HIS A 108 -12.78 11.08 12.31
C HIS A 108 -12.98 12.52 12.83
N LYS A 109 -11.96 13.12 13.44
CA LYS A 109 -12.03 14.53 13.87
C LYS A 109 -12.15 15.50 12.70
N ASP A 110 -11.42 15.23 11.61
CA ASP A 110 -11.44 16.06 10.41
C ASP A 110 -12.73 15.90 9.60
N GLU A 111 -13.25 14.68 9.51
CA GLU A 111 -14.57 14.37 8.94
C GLU A 111 -15.68 15.05 9.73
N ALA A 112 -15.70 14.92 11.06
CA ALA A 112 -16.71 15.57 11.89
C ALA A 112 -16.70 17.11 11.76
N LYS A 113 -15.53 17.73 11.59
CA LYS A 113 -15.42 19.17 11.30
C LYS A 113 -15.93 19.50 9.89
N THR A 114 -15.54 18.70 8.91
CA THR A 114 -15.92 18.88 7.50
C THR A 114 -17.42 18.73 7.31
N ASP A 115 -18.04 17.74 7.94
CA ASP A 115 -19.49 17.48 7.87
C ASP A 115 -20.29 18.57 8.56
N LYS A 116 -19.86 19.04 9.73
CA LYS A 116 -20.49 20.20 10.39
C LYS A 116 -20.45 21.44 9.49
N ASN A 117 -19.33 21.68 8.82
CA ASN A 117 -19.17 22.81 7.90
C ASN A 117 -19.97 22.62 6.61
N ARG A 118 -20.02 21.40 6.07
CA ARG A 118 -20.82 21.02 4.90
C ARG A 118 -22.32 21.21 5.18
N ALA A 119 -22.81 20.68 6.30
CA ALA A 119 -24.20 20.85 6.73
C ALA A 119 -24.58 22.34 6.91
N LYS A 120 -23.68 23.17 7.46
CA LYS A 120 -23.89 24.63 7.54
C LYS A 120 -24.01 25.27 6.16
N ARG A 121 -23.15 24.90 5.20
CA ARG A 121 -23.20 25.42 3.81
C ARG A 121 -24.46 24.96 3.08
N GLU A 122 -24.86 23.70 3.25
CA GLU A 122 -26.07 23.15 2.64
C GLU A 122 -27.33 23.83 3.20
N ARG A 123 -27.42 24.03 4.51
CA ARG A 123 -28.53 24.80 5.12
C ARG A 123 -28.62 26.23 4.55
N LYS A 124 -27.48 26.93 4.41
CA LYS A 124 -27.43 28.26 3.79
C LYS A 124 -27.82 28.24 2.32
N LYS A 125 -27.36 27.24 1.56
CA LYS A 125 -27.72 27.06 0.14
C LYS A 125 -29.22 26.80 -0.03
N LEU A 126 -29.79 25.93 0.80
CA LEU A 126 -31.24 25.65 0.81
C LEU A 126 -32.06 26.91 1.17
N ALA A 127 -31.63 27.67 2.18
CA ALA A 127 -32.28 28.93 2.54
C ALA A 127 -32.22 29.96 1.41
N ALA A 128 -31.06 30.13 0.76
CA ALA A 128 -30.89 31.03 -0.37
C ALA A 128 -31.74 30.62 -1.59
N LEU A 129 -31.80 29.32 -1.91
CA LEU A 129 -32.66 28.79 -2.96
C LEU A 129 -34.15 29.03 -2.66
N LYS A 130 -34.57 28.83 -1.40
CA LYS A 130 -35.95 29.11 -0.97
C LYS A 130 -36.29 30.61 -1.08
N ALA A 131 -35.37 31.49 -0.68
CA ALA A 131 -35.55 32.94 -0.82
C ALA A 131 -35.63 33.37 -2.30
N GLN A 132 -34.78 32.81 -3.17
CA GLN A 132 -34.84 33.08 -4.61
C GLN A 132 -36.13 32.54 -5.26
N ALA A 133 -36.64 31.37 -4.83
CA ALA A 133 -37.89 30.82 -5.31
C ALA A 133 -39.10 31.69 -4.91
N ALA A 134 -39.11 32.18 -3.67
CA ALA A 134 -40.12 33.11 -3.18
C ALA A 134 -40.09 34.45 -3.95
N ALA A 135 -38.90 34.99 -4.23
CA ALA A 135 -38.75 36.21 -5.04
C ALA A 135 -39.17 36.04 -6.51
N LYS A 136 -39.08 34.82 -7.06
CA LYS A 136 -39.50 34.49 -8.43
C LYS A 136 -40.94 33.98 -8.55
N GLY A 137 -41.73 34.03 -7.47
CA GLY A 137 -43.14 33.62 -7.47
C GLY A 137 -43.39 32.14 -7.79
N LYS A 138 -42.40 31.26 -7.61
CA LYS A 138 -42.55 29.81 -7.81
C LYS A 138 -42.78 29.10 -6.48
N ASP A 139 -43.78 28.23 -6.42
CA ASP A 139 -44.17 27.47 -5.23
C ASP A 139 -42.99 26.82 -4.51
N ALA A 140 -42.79 27.22 -3.25
CA ALA A 140 -41.65 26.83 -2.41
C ALA A 140 -41.63 25.33 -2.05
N SER A 141 -42.73 24.60 -2.28
CA SER A 141 -42.90 23.17 -2.00
C SER A 141 -42.20 22.25 -3.01
N LYS A 142 -41.93 22.71 -4.24
CA LYS A 142 -41.20 21.92 -5.26
C LYS A 142 -39.68 21.88 -5.06
N ALA A 143 -39.11 22.86 -4.35
CA ALA A 143 -37.66 22.95 -4.13
C ALA A 143 -37.14 22.00 -3.04
N SER A 144 -37.98 21.63 -2.06
CA SER A 144 -37.63 20.69 -0.98
C SER A 144 -37.80 19.22 -1.38
N LEU A 145 -38.68 18.91 -2.34
CA LEU A 145 -38.95 17.54 -2.78
C LEU A 145 -37.90 17.00 -3.78
N ALA A 146 -37.25 17.88 -4.54
CA ALA A 146 -36.23 17.51 -5.53
C ALA A 146 -34.93 16.92 -4.96
N GLN A 147 -34.76 16.86 -3.63
CA GLN A 147 -33.59 16.25 -2.99
C GLN A 147 -33.90 15.04 -2.09
N LYS A 148 -35.19 14.70 -1.86
CA LYS A 148 -35.56 13.55 -1.02
C LYS A 148 -35.80 12.25 -1.81
N ALA A 149 -35.81 12.32 -3.15
CA ALA A 149 -35.96 11.18 -4.07
C ALA A 149 -34.62 10.80 -4.72
N GLY A 150 -33.63 10.45 -3.90
CA GLY A 150 -32.27 10.09 -4.34
C GLY A 150 -31.73 8.85 -3.64
N THR A 151 -32.60 7.88 -3.32
CA THR A 151 -32.23 6.50 -2.91
C THR A 151 -32.49 5.50 -4.03
N GLY A 152 -32.38 5.95 -5.27
CA GLY A 152 -32.43 5.10 -6.45
C GLY A 152 -31.53 5.71 -7.50
N GLU A 153 -30.69 4.90 -8.09
CA GLU A 153 -29.95 5.16 -9.31
C GLU A 153 -30.92 5.60 -10.42
N PRO A 154 -30.67 6.73 -11.11
CA PRO A 154 -30.77 6.66 -12.57
C PRO A 154 -29.73 7.52 -13.30
N ASP A 155 -29.13 6.88 -14.30
CA ASP A 155 -28.55 7.41 -15.53
C ASP A 155 -28.20 8.91 -15.62
N ALA A 156 -26.91 9.19 -15.59
CA ALA A 156 -26.31 10.52 -15.58
C ALA A 156 -26.41 11.24 -16.94
N LYS A 157 -27.45 12.07 -17.11
CA LYS A 157 -27.36 13.23 -18.03
C LYS A 157 -26.75 14.44 -17.30
N LYS A 158 -25.46 14.63 -17.56
CA LYS A 158 -24.55 15.64 -17.01
C LYS A 158 -24.96 17.08 -17.40
N PRO A 159 -25.06 18.04 -16.46
CA PRO A 159 -24.88 19.45 -16.79
C PRO A 159 -23.41 19.84 -16.62
N ARG A 160 -22.84 20.31 -17.73
CA ARG A 160 -21.47 20.79 -17.89
C ARG A 160 -21.18 22.00 -16.99
N LEU A 161 -20.15 21.90 -16.16
CA LEU A 161 -19.45 23.05 -15.59
C LEU A 161 -18.05 23.09 -16.21
N HIS A 162 -17.76 24.20 -16.89
CA HIS A 162 -16.45 24.54 -17.43
C HIS A 162 -15.39 24.57 -16.31
N ASN A 163 -14.75 23.43 -16.07
CA ASN A 163 -13.34 23.20 -15.77
C ASN A 163 -13.23 21.72 -15.40
N GLU A 164 -12.92 20.89 -16.40
CA GLU A 164 -13.01 19.43 -16.37
C GLU A 164 -11.89 18.73 -15.56
N SER A 165 -11.03 19.47 -14.86
CA SER A 165 -9.77 18.93 -14.32
C SER A 165 -9.68 18.76 -12.80
N VAL A 166 -10.76 18.92 -12.03
CA VAL A 166 -10.74 18.60 -10.59
C VAL A 166 -11.74 17.49 -10.29
N GLN A 167 -11.31 16.26 -10.57
CA GLN A 167 -11.99 15.06 -10.10
C GLN A 167 -11.96 15.04 -8.57
N ARG A 168 -13.14 14.87 -7.95
CA ARG A 168 -13.24 14.60 -6.51
C ARG A 168 -12.59 13.23 -6.28
N ILE A 169 -11.40 13.22 -5.71
CA ILE A 169 -10.71 11.98 -5.36
C ILE A 169 -11.43 11.44 -4.12
N GLU A 170 -12.34 10.49 -4.34
CA GLU A 170 -12.90 9.65 -3.28
C GLU A 170 -11.93 8.48 -3.08
N PHE A 171 -11.16 8.53 -1.99
CA PHE A 171 -10.27 7.45 -1.61
C PHE A 171 -11.13 6.33 -1.03
N LYS A 172 -11.49 5.34 -1.87
CA LYS A 172 -12.05 4.09 -1.36
C LYS A 172 -10.94 3.36 -0.60
N PRO A 173 -11.11 3.05 0.70
CA PRO A 173 -10.18 2.17 1.39
C PRO A 173 -10.17 0.83 0.68
N LYS A 174 -8.97 0.28 0.47
CA LYS A 174 -8.79 -1.06 -0.09
C LYS A 174 -9.11 -2.04 1.03
N ASP A 175 -10.32 -2.57 1.05
CA ASP A 175 -10.67 -3.68 1.94
C ASP A 175 -9.87 -4.91 1.47
N GLU A 176 -9.01 -5.44 2.35
CA GLU A 176 -8.19 -6.64 2.14
C GLU A 176 -9.03 -7.92 2.35
N SER A 177 -10.20 -8.03 1.70
CA SER A 177 -11.13 -9.17 1.89
C SER A 177 -11.50 -9.93 0.61
N ASP A 178 -10.83 -9.68 -0.53
CA ASP A 178 -11.17 -10.28 -1.83
C ASP A 178 -10.24 -11.45 -2.26
N ASP A 179 -9.38 -11.99 -1.38
CA ASP A 179 -8.39 -13.02 -1.75
C ASP A 179 -8.78 -14.49 -1.38
N ASP A 180 -9.99 -14.79 -0.90
CA ASP A 180 -10.34 -16.15 -0.41
C ASP A 180 -11.27 -17.01 -1.32
N ASP A 181 -11.68 -16.56 -2.51
CA ASP A 181 -12.72 -17.27 -3.30
C ASP A 181 -12.31 -17.77 -4.71
N GLN A 182 -11.06 -18.17 -4.94
CA GLN A 182 -10.70 -18.91 -6.18
C GLN A 182 -9.66 -20.02 -5.95
N GLU A 183 -10.04 -21.13 -5.30
CA GLU A 183 -9.44 -22.45 -5.55
C GLU A 183 -10.46 -23.58 -5.30
N GLN A 184 -11.45 -23.72 -6.21
CA GLN A 184 -12.05 -25.00 -6.58
C GLN A 184 -12.57 -24.95 -8.03
N ALA A 185 -11.75 -25.44 -8.96
CA ALA A 185 -12.16 -26.11 -10.20
C ALA A 185 -10.95 -26.83 -10.81
#